data_AF-A0A661IQL3-F1
#
_entry.id   AF-A0A661IQL3-F1
#
_cell.length_a   1.000
_cell.length_b   1.000
_cell.length_c   1.000
_cell.angle_alpha   90.00
_cell.angle_beta   90.00
_cell.angle_gamma   90.00
#
_symmetry.space_group_name_H-M   'P 1'
#
loop_
_entity.id
_entity.type
_entity.pdbx_description
1 polymer ?
#
loop_
_entity_poly.entity_id
_entity_poly.type
_entity_poly.pdbx_seq_one_letter_code
_entity_poly.pdbx_strand_id
1 'polypeptide(L)'
;MTVKELRVLAKELGAEGVSGMQKEELIEFIRKVRGTPTSAGEKIVKIGKKIVNVRAVKQQIRQLKAQREQLLKEGKKEEASLLRERISKLKKLTRRAHKILSSQKASA
;
A
#
# COMPACT_ATOMS: atom_id res chain seq x y z
N MET A 1 -4.21 15.03 15.20
CA MET A 1 -5.51 14.41 15.50
C MET A 1 -5.65 14.27 17.00
N THR A 2 -6.62 14.98 17.55
CA THR A 2 -7.03 14.80 18.94
C THR A 2 -7.82 13.50 19.07
N VAL A 3 -7.86 12.90 20.26
CA VAL A 3 -8.61 11.65 20.49
C VAL A 3 -10.10 11.84 20.17
N LYS A 4 -10.64 13.04 20.41
CA LYS A 4 -12.03 13.40 20.09
C LYS A 4 -12.30 13.30 18.58
N GLU A 5 -11.43 13.86 17.74
CA GLU A 5 -11.56 13.77 16.28
C GLU A 5 -11.51 12.31 15.79
N LEU A 6 -10.64 11.49 16.38
CA LEU A 6 -10.55 10.07 16.03
C LEU A 6 -11.83 9.30 16.41
N ARG A 7 -12.45 9.62 17.54
CA ARG A 7 -13.72 8.97 17.94
C ARG A 7 -14.86 9.33 17.01
N VAL A 8 -14.96 10.60 16.59
CA VAL A 8 -15.99 11.04 15.64
C VAL A 8 -15.84 10.29 14.32
N LEU A 9 -14.63 10.26 13.77
CA LEU A 9 -14.34 9.54 12.53
C LEU A 9 -14.59 8.03 12.65
N ALA A 10 -14.22 7.40 13.77
CA ALA A 10 -14.49 5.97 13.98
C ALA A 10 -16.00 5.68 14.07
N LYS A 11 -16.78 6.56 14.69
CA LYS A 11 -18.24 6.44 14.79
C LYS A 11 -18.91 6.60 13.42
N GLU A 12 -18.49 7.56 12.62
CA GLU A 12 -18.94 7.74 11.23
C GLU A 12 -18.63 6.52 10.36
N LEU A 13 -17.53 5.82 10.65
CA LEU A 13 -17.11 4.60 9.99
C LEU A 13 -17.75 3.31 10.58
N GLY A 14 -18.70 3.45 11.51
CA GLY A 14 -19.48 2.34 12.06
C GLY A 14 -18.85 1.59 13.24
N ALA A 15 -17.88 2.18 13.95
CA ALA A 15 -17.38 1.59 15.20
C ALA A 15 -18.43 1.66 16.33
N GLU A 16 -18.70 0.53 16.97
CA GLU A 16 -19.40 0.45 18.26
C GLU A 16 -18.38 0.47 19.41
N GLY A 17 -18.72 1.08 20.55
CA GLY A 17 -17.83 1.10 21.74
C GLY A 17 -16.67 2.11 21.70
N VAL A 18 -16.73 3.13 20.84
CA VAL A 18 -15.67 4.13 20.58
C VAL A 18 -15.17 4.91 21.82
N SER A 19 -15.97 4.94 22.89
CA SER A 19 -15.62 5.64 24.14
C SER A 19 -14.53 4.93 24.94
N GLY A 20 -14.44 3.60 24.85
CA GLY A 20 -13.46 2.78 25.56
C GLY A 20 -12.14 2.57 24.82
N MET A 21 -12.08 2.91 23.53
CA MET A 21 -10.90 2.66 22.71
C MET A 21 -9.74 3.59 23.05
N GLN A 22 -8.54 3.01 23.11
CA GLN A 22 -7.31 3.77 23.20
C GLN A 22 -7.04 4.51 21.88
N LYS A 23 -6.21 5.57 21.95
CA LYS A 23 -5.88 6.40 20.77
C LYS A 23 -5.33 5.55 19.61
N GLU A 24 -4.54 4.53 19.92
CA GLU A 24 -3.91 3.64 18.95
C GLU A 24 -4.96 2.76 18.25
N GLU A 25 -5.89 2.17 19.01
CA GLU A 25 -6.99 1.34 18.49
C GLU A 25 -7.93 2.13 17.55
N LEU A 26 -8.23 3.38 17.90
CA LEU A 26 -9.03 4.27 17.04
C LEU A 26 -8.34 4.54 15.71
N ILE A 27 -7.03 4.79 15.77
CA ILE A 27 -6.21 5.02 14.58
C ILE A 27 -6.19 3.75 13.72
N GLU A 28 -6.05 2.57 14.32
CA GLU A 28 -6.08 1.30 13.59
C GLU A 28 -7.43 1.02 12.95
N PHE A 29 -8.53 1.28 13.65
CA PHE A 29 -9.89 1.11 13.14
C PHE A 29 -10.14 2.00 11.93
N ILE A 30 -9.90 3.32 12.09
CA ILE A 30 -10.05 4.29 10.99
C ILE A 30 -9.18 3.89 9.81
N ARG A 31 -7.97 3.39 10.06
CA ARG A 31 -7.04 2.94 9.02
C ARG A 31 -7.52 1.67 8.32
N LYS A 32 -8.04 0.69 9.06
CA LYS A 32 -8.61 -0.56 8.52
C LYS A 32 -9.81 -0.27 7.61
N VAL A 33 -10.75 0.56 8.06
CA VAL A 33 -11.94 0.90 7.28
C VAL A 33 -11.60 1.76 6.05
N ARG A 34 -10.62 2.66 6.17
CA ARG A 34 -10.13 3.46 5.03
C ARG A 34 -9.19 2.72 4.06
N GLY A 35 -8.95 1.41 4.27
CA GLY A 35 -8.07 0.62 3.40
C GLY A 35 -6.58 0.98 3.50
N THR A 36 -6.16 1.68 4.54
CA THR A 36 -4.74 1.87 4.89
C THR A 36 -4.33 0.75 5.84
N PRO A 37 -3.53 -0.24 5.40
CA PRO A 37 -3.28 -1.40 6.22
C PRO A 37 -2.30 -1.07 7.36
N THR A 38 -2.69 -1.44 8.57
CA THR A 38 -1.81 -1.53 9.74
C THR A 38 -1.25 -2.94 9.78
N SER A 39 0.06 -3.09 9.59
CA SER A 39 0.77 -4.24 10.14
C SER A 39 2.24 -3.89 10.31
N ALA A 40 2.83 -4.37 11.40
CA ALA A 40 4.27 -4.35 11.71
C ALA A 40 5.18 -5.04 10.66
N GLY A 41 4.70 -5.23 9.43
CA GLY A 41 5.43 -5.77 8.28
C GLY A 41 5.25 -4.96 6.99
N GLU A 42 4.51 -3.83 7.01
CA GLU A 42 4.37 -2.98 5.84
C GLU A 42 5.62 -2.12 5.62
N LYS A 43 6.40 -2.50 4.60
CA LYS A 43 7.58 -1.77 4.14
C LYS A 43 7.17 -0.50 3.40
N ILE A 44 6.79 0.54 4.14
CA ILE A 44 6.43 1.86 3.61
C ILE A 44 7.67 2.74 3.56
N VAL A 45 7.93 3.34 2.38
CA VAL A 45 9.15 4.10 2.11
C VAL A 45 8.80 5.40 1.43
N LYS A 46 9.45 6.49 1.84
CA LYS A 46 9.42 7.76 1.11
C LYS A 46 10.48 7.74 0.01
N ILE A 47 10.06 7.92 -1.24
CA ILE A 47 10.94 8.07 -2.39
C ILE A 47 10.69 9.46 -2.98
N GLY A 48 11.58 10.42 -2.66
CA GLY A 48 11.33 11.83 -2.94
C GLY A 48 10.06 12.31 -2.23
N LYS A 49 9.13 12.94 -2.96
CA LYS A 49 7.84 13.40 -2.44
C LYS A 49 6.75 12.31 -2.36
N LYS A 50 7.02 11.08 -2.81
CA LYS A 50 6.01 10.00 -2.91
C LYS A 50 6.17 8.99 -1.77
N ILE A 51 5.04 8.60 -1.16
CA ILE A 51 4.97 7.51 -0.20
C ILE A 51 4.66 6.21 -0.96
N VAL A 52 5.51 5.21 -0.81
CA VAL A 52 5.41 3.93 -1.51
C VAL A 52 5.24 2.80 -0.51
N ASN A 53 4.16 2.04 -0.64
CA ASN A 53 3.98 0.78 0.08
C ASN A 53 4.47 -0.39 -0.79
N VAL A 54 5.58 -1.02 -0.37
CA VAL A 54 6.21 -2.11 -1.16
C VAL A 54 5.28 -3.32 -1.29
N ARG A 55 4.44 -3.62 -0.29
CA ARG A 55 3.50 -4.76 -0.33
C ARG A 55 2.41 -4.51 -1.37
N ALA A 56 1.80 -3.33 -1.33
CA ALA A 56 0.77 -2.93 -2.29
C ALA A 56 1.31 -2.93 -3.73
N VAL A 57 2.53 -2.42 -3.94
CA VAL A 57 3.17 -2.45 -5.27
C VAL A 57 3.40 -3.88 -5.76
N LYS A 58 3.80 -4.81 -4.87
CA LYS A 58 3.96 -6.23 -5.24
C LYS A 58 2.63 -6.90 -5.58
N GLN A 59 1.54 -6.57 -4.88
CA GLN A 59 0.19 -7.05 -5.23
C GLN A 59 -0.24 -6.54 -6.60
N GLN A 60 -0.03 -5.24 -6.88
CA GLN A 60 -0.31 -4.66 -8.19
C GLN A 60 0.49 -5.34 -9.31
N ILE A 61 1.77 -5.66 -9.08
CA ILE A 61 2.59 -6.41 -10.06
C ILE A 61 1.99 -7.79 -10.35
N ARG A 62 1.46 -8.51 -9.34
CA ARG A 62 0.84 -9.83 -9.54
C ARG A 62 -0.43 -9.72 -10.39
N GLN A 63 -1.28 -8.74 -10.11
CA GLN A 63 -2.49 -8.49 -10.89
C GLN A 63 -2.16 -8.15 -12.36
N LEU A 64 -1.22 -7.23 -12.60
CA LEU A 64 -0.83 -6.85 -13.95
C LEU A 64 -0.17 -8.00 -14.74
N LYS A 65 0.53 -8.92 -14.05
CA LYS A 65 1.08 -10.13 -14.69
C LYS A 65 -0.03 -11.06 -15.18
N ALA A 66 -1.06 -11.29 -14.37
CA ALA A 66 -2.20 -12.12 -14.74
C ALA A 66 -2.95 -11.51 -15.94
N GLN A 67 -3.21 -10.20 -15.90
CA GLN A 67 -3.82 -9.48 -17.02
C GLN A 67 -2.97 -9.55 -18.29
N ARG A 68 -1.65 -9.40 -18.17
CA ARG A 68 -0.75 -9.55 -19.32
C ARG A 68 -0.82 -10.95 -19.93
N GLU A 69 -0.91 -11.99 -19.12
CA GLU A 69 -1.04 -13.36 -19.62
C GLU A 69 -2.35 -13.59 -20.37
N GLN A 70 -3.46 -13.05 -19.85
CA GLN A 70 -4.76 -13.06 -20.54
C GLN A 70 -4.67 -12.37 -21.90
N LEU A 71 -4.11 -11.16 -21.96
CA LEU A 71 -3.95 -10.41 -23.22
C LEU A 71 -3.05 -11.13 -24.23
N LEU A 72 -2.03 -11.86 -23.77
CA LEU A 72 -1.20 -12.68 -24.66
C LEU A 72 -1.97 -13.85 -25.25
N LYS A 73 -2.86 -14.49 -24.48
CA LYS A 73 -3.76 -15.55 -24.97
C LYS A 73 -4.76 -15.01 -25.98
N GLU A 74 -5.23 -13.77 -25.78
CA GLU A 74 -6.13 -13.07 -26.70
C GLU A 74 -5.43 -12.49 -27.95
N GLY A 75 -4.10 -12.63 -28.07
CA GLY A 75 -3.34 -12.11 -29.22
C GLY A 75 -3.11 -10.59 -29.21
N LYS A 76 -3.51 -9.88 -28.15
CA LYS A 76 -3.36 -8.42 -27.98
C LYS A 76 -1.95 -8.04 -27.55
N LYS A 77 -1.00 -8.18 -28.47
CA LYS A 77 0.45 -7.99 -28.23
C LYS A 77 0.81 -6.58 -27.77
N GLU A 78 0.16 -5.54 -28.32
CA GLU A 78 0.44 -4.14 -27.98
C GLU A 78 0.05 -3.82 -26.54
N GLU A 79 -1.17 -4.17 -26.15
CA GLU A 79 -1.66 -4.00 -24.77
C GLU A 79 -0.81 -4.80 -23.76
N ALA A 80 -0.43 -6.03 -24.12
CA ALA A 80 0.49 -6.84 -23.32
C ALA A 80 1.89 -6.19 -23.17
N SER A 81 2.34 -5.42 -24.16
CA SER A 81 3.60 -4.66 -24.12
C SER A 81 3.50 -3.48 -23.14
N LEU A 82 2.40 -2.71 -23.19
CA LEU A 82 2.14 -1.63 -22.25
C LEU A 82 2.13 -2.12 -20.80
N LEU A 83 1.50 -3.28 -20.54
CA LEU A 83 1.51 -3.90 -19.22
C LEU A 83 2.92 -4.35 -18.81
N ARG A 84 3.73 -4.90 -19.72
CA ARG A 84 5.15 -5.25 -19.46
C ARG A 84 5.96 -4.03 -19.01
N GLU A 85 5.77 -2.89 -19.65
CA GLU A 85 6.46 -1.65 -19.28
C GLU A 85 6.01 -1.16 -17.89
N ARG A 86 4.71 -1.15 -17.63
CA ARG A 86 4.15 -0.76 -16.32
C ARG A 86 4.70 -1.66 -15.20
N ILE A 87 4.70 -2.98 -15.41
CA ILE A 87 5.32 -3.95 -14.49
C ILE A 87 6.80 -3.63 -14.28
N SER A 88 7.55 -3.29 -15.34
CA SER A 88 8.97 -2.96 -15.24
C SER A 88 9.22 -1.68 -14.43
N LYS A 89 8.40 -0.65 -14.61
CA LYS A 89 8.42 0.59 -13.81
C LYS A 89 8.15 0.29 -12.33
N LEU A 90 7.14 -0.51 -12.03
CA LEU A 90 6.81 -0.91 -10.65
C LEU A 90 7.92 -1.76 -10.01
N LYS A 91 8.54 -2.69 -10.75
CA LYS A 91 9.70 -3.45 -10.26
C LYS A 91 10.88 -2.52 -9.94
N LYS A 92 11.18 -1.54 -10.81
CA LYS A 92 12.22 -0.52 -10.55
C LYS A 92 11.90 0.28 -9.28
N LEU A 93 10.64 0.66 -9.08
CA LEU A 93 10.17 1.35 -7.87
C LEU A 93 10.40 0.50 -6.62
N THR A 94 10.03 -0.78 -6.63
CA THR A 94 10.26 -1.69 -5.48
C THR A 94 11.74 -1.87 -5.16
N ARG A 95 12.63 -1.94 -6.16
CA ARG A 95 14.08 -2.04 -5.93
C ARG A 95 14.63 -0.79 -5.25
N ARG A 96 14.21 0.40 -5.69
CA ARG A 96 14.59 1.67 -5.05
C ARG A 96 14.09 1.74 -3.62
N ALA A 97 12.84 1.33 -3.37
CA ALA A 97 12.28 1.25 -2.03
C ALA A 97 13.10 0.34 -1.11
N HIS A 98 13.48 -0.85 -1.61
CA HIS A 98 14.33 -1.79 -0.86
C HIS A 98 15.72 -1.22 -0.55
N LYS A 99 16.36 -0.50 -1.47
CA LYS A 99 17.65 0.17 -1.24
C LYS A 99 17.58 1.20 -0.10
N ILE A 100 16.50 1.98 -0.07
CA ILE A 100 16.28 2.99 0.98
C ILE A 100 15.99 2.31 2.33
N LEU A 101 15.19 1.24 2.34
CA LEU A 101 14.94 0.46 3.55
C LEU A 101 16.22 -0.16 4.12
N SER A 102 17.09 -0.69 3.25
CA SER A 102 18.36 -1.24 3.70
C SER A 102 19.30 -0.16 4.24
N SER A 103 19.33 1.04 3.65
CA SER A 103 20.13 2.15 4.18
C SER A 103 19.60 2.65 5.52
N GLN A 104 18.27 2.76 5.68
CA GLN A 104 17.64 3.16 6.94
C GLN A 104 17.90 2.16 8.07
N LYS A 105 17.94 0.86 7.77
CA LYS A 105 18.25 -0.18 8.75
C LYS A 105 19.74 -0.17 9.16
N ALA A 106 20.64 0.26 8.28
CA ALA A 106 22.07 0.35 8.60
C ALA A 106 22.44 1.59 9.44
N SER A 107 21.56 2.60 9.47
CA SER A 107 21.75 3.85 10.23
C SER A 107 21.04 3.87 11.58
N ALA A 108 20.37 2.78 11.97
CA ALA A 108 19.61 2.62 13.21
C ALA A 108 20.23 1.49 14.04
#